data_AF-A0A533X2I3-F1
#
_entry.id   AF-A0A533X2I3-F1
#
_cell.length_a   1.000
_cell.length_b   1.000
_cell.length_c   1.000
_cell.angle_alpha   90.00
_cell.angle_beta   90.00
_cell.angle_gamma   90.00
#
_symmetry.space_group_name_H-M   'P 1'
#
loop_
_entity.id
_entity.type
_entity.pdbx_description
1 polymer ?
#
loop_
_entity_poly.entity_id
_entity_poly.type
_entity_poly.pdbx_seq_one_letter_code
_entity_poly.pdbx_strand_id
1 'polypeptide(L)'
;MISAGLQLGLSKEEVAFARASLGREPSETEWAVIDAEWSEHNSYKSSKGLLKLFPTTGKRVVLGPGYDAGVVDVGGGYVATIHIESHNHPSAVDPYGGSSTGIGGVLRDILSMG
;
A
#
# COMPACT_ATOMS: atom_id res chain seq x y z
N MET A 1 -17.76 7.81 21.78
CA MET A 1 -17.19 9.03 21.16
C MET A 1 -15.73 8.71 20.86
N ILE A 2 -15.27 9.01 19.65
CA ILE A 2 -13.83 8.97 19.36
C ILE A 2 -13.18 9.95 20.34
N SER A 3 -12.16 9.49 21.07
CA SER A 3 -11.43 10.26 22.07
C SER A 3 -11.01 11.62 21.51
N ALA A 4 -11.09 12.67 22.33
CA ALA A 4 -10.86 14.07 21.93
C ALA A 4 -9.46 14.35 21.36
N GLY A 5 -8.53 13.39 21.39
CA GLY A 5 -7.18 13.49 20.83
C GLY A 5 -6.96 12.81 19.47
N LEU A 6 -7.90 11.99 18.99
CA LEU A 6 -7.68 11.18 17.78
C LEU A 6 -8.29 11.87 16.54
N GLN A 7 -7.44 12.48 15.72
CA GLN A 7 -7.84 13.08 14.45
C GLN A 7 -7.79 12.02 13.34
N LEU A 8 -8.94 11.46 13.00
CA LEU A 8 -9.09 10.44 11.96
C LEU A 8 -9.38 11.07 10.59
N GLY A 9 -8.82 10.49 9.53
CA GLY A 9 -9.13 10.78 8.14
C GLY A 9 -10.34 10.01 7.59
N LEU A 10 -10.96 9.14 8.40
CA LEU A 10 -12.11 8.32 8.02
C LEU A 10 -13.40 9.14 7.78
N SER A 11 -14.15 8.75 6.76
CA SER A 11 -15.52 9.20 6.52
C SER A 11 -16.50 8.66 7.58
N LYS A 12 -17.70 9.25 7.64
CA LYS A 12 -18.76 8.78 8.57
C LYS A 12 -19.19 7.35 8.26
N GLU A 13 -19.19 7.00 6.98
CA GLU A 13 -19.54 5.68 6.45
C GLU A 13 -18.49 4.64 6.84
N GLU A 14 -17.21 4.96 6.69
CA GLU A 14 -16.10 4.09 7.13
C GLU A 14 -16.13 3.86 8.64
N VAL A 15 -16.37 4.91 9.43
CA VAL A 15 -16.52 4.80 10.89
C VAL A 15 -17.69 3.89 11.27
N ALA A 16 -18.85 4.05 10.62
CA ALA A 16 -20.02 3.20 10.86
C ALA A 16 -19.74 1.75 10.46
N PHE A 17 -19.09 1.54 9.32
CA PHE A 17 -18.74 0.22 8.81
C PHE A 17 -17.73 -0.49 9.73
N ALA A 18 -16.71 0.21 10.25
CA ALA A 18 -15.76 -0.35 11.20
C ALA A 18 -16.44 -0.83 12.49
N ARG A 19 -17.33 -0.01 13.08
CA ARG A 19 -18.12 -0.40 14.26
C ARG A 19 -19.01 -1.61 13.99
N ALA A 20 -19.70 -1.63 12.85
CA ALA A 20 -20.56 -2.73 12.48
C ALA A 20 -19.76 -4.03 12.27
N SER A 21 -18.60 -3.93 11.61
CA SER A 21 -17.73 -5.08 11.33
C SER A 21 -17.13 -5.69 12.59
N LEU A 22 -16.77 -4.85 13.57
CA LEU A 22 -16.19 -5.29 14.83
C LEU A 22 -17.22 -5.65 15.90
N GLY A 23 -18.48 -5.22 15.74
CA GLY A 23 -19.55 -5.46 16.72
C GLY A 23 -19.36 -4.72 18.06
N ARG A 24 -18.40 -3.80 18.13
CA ARG A 24 -18.06 -3.01 19.32
C ARG A 24 -17.39 -1.70 18.94
N GLU A 25 -17.17 -0.83 19.93
CA GLU A 25 -16.32 0.34 19.74
C GLU A 25 -14.85 -0.09 19.64
N PRO A 26 -14.11 0.33 18.59
CA PRO A 26 -12.67 0.15 18.52
C PRO A 26 -11.96 0.98 19.60
N SER A 27 -10.87 0.43 20.14
CA SER A 27 -9.92 1.18 20.97
C SER A 27 -9.22 2.27 20.15
N GLU A 28 -8.56 3.21 20.81
CA GLU A 28 -7.80 4.26 20.12
C GLU A 28 -6.73 3.70 19.18
N THR A 29 -6.01 2.65 19.60
CA THR A 29 -5.02 1.98 18.76
C THR A 29 -5.65 1.31 17.54
N GLU A 30 -6.81 0.66 17.71
CA GLU A 30 -7.52 0.05 16.59
C GLU A 30 -8.02 1.11 15.62
N TRP A 31 -8.52 2.25 16.11
CA TRP A 31 -8.89 3.36 15.26
C TRP A 31 -7.70 3.91 14.46
N ALA A 32 -6.53 4.06 15.09
CA ALA A 32 -5.33 4.51 14.42
C ALA A 32 -4.87 3.54 13.31
N VAL A 33 -4.95 2.22 13.56
CA VAL A 33 -4.64 1.20 12.55
C VAL A 33 -5.65 1.24 11.41
N ILE A 34 -6.96 1.29 11.70
CA ILE A 34 -8.01 1.35 10.68
C ILE A 34 -7.82 2.58 9.80
N ASP A 35 -7.53 3.73 10.39
CA ASP A 35 -7.31 4.98 9.65
C ASP A 35 -6.11 4.91 8.71
N ALA A 36 -4.99 4.37 9.18
CA ALA A 36 -3.80 4.17 8.36
C ALA A 36 -4.05 3.20 7.20
N GLU A 37 -4.64 2.04 7.49
CA GLU A 37 -4.89 0.98 6.49
C GLU A 37 -5.96 1.36 5.45
N TRP A 38 -6.93 2.20 5.83
CA TRP A 38 -8.02 2.63 4.94
C TRP A 38 -7.76 3.98 4.26
N SER A 39 -6.58 4.56 4.49
CA SER A 39 -6.11 5.71 3.72
C SER A 39 -6.05 5.39 2.22
N GLU A 40 -6.11 6.41 1.36
CA GLU A 40 -5.97 6.20 -0.10
C GLU A 40 -4.63 5.53 -0.44
N HIS A 41 -3.58 5.90 0.30
CA HIS A 41 -2.21 5.40 0.12
C HIS A 41 -2.11 3.88 0.28
N ASN A 42 -2.82 3.29 1.25
CA ASN A 42 -2.77 1.85 1.49
C ASN A 42 -3.90 1.09 0.77
N SER A 43 -5.10 1.66 0.70
CA SER A 43 -6.28 0.94 0.20
C SER A 43 -6.48 1.02 -1.32
N TYR A 44 -5.88 2.03 -1.97
CA TYR A 44 -6.09 2.34 -3.38
C TYR A 44 -7.57 2.51 -3.73
N LYS A 45 -8.41 2.95 -2.78
CA LYS A 45 -9.88 2.90 -2.92
C LYS A 45 -10.43 3.68 -4.12
N SER A 46 -9.76 4.73 -4.58
CA SER A 46 -10.14 5.44 -5.80
C SER A 46 -9.67 4.76 -7.09
N SER A 47 -8.54 4.05 -7.07
CA SER A 47 -7.84 3.56 -8.27
C SER A 47 -8.01 2.05 -8.50
N LYS A 48 -8.25 1.26 -7.45
CA LYS A 48 -8.36 -0.21 -7.48
C LYS A 48 -9.35 -0.73 -8.53
N GLY A 49 -10.45 -0.02 -8.76
CA GLY A 49 -11.43 -0.38 -9.79
C GLY A 49 -10.85 -0.30 -11.21
N LEU A 50 -10.08 0.76 -11.49
CA LEU A 50 -9.44 0.98 -12.79
C LEU A 50 -8.23 0.06 -13.01
N LEU A 51 -7.43 -0.17 -11.97
CA LEU A 51 -6.24 -1.02 -12.06
C LEU A 51 -6.56 -2.47 -12.46
N LYS A 52 -7.77 -2.96 -12.14
CA LYS A 52 -8.26 -4.29 -12.56
C LYS A 52 -8.44 -4.46 -14.07
N LEU A 53 -8.45 -3.35 -14.82
CA LEU A 53 -8.58 -3.39 -16.29
C LEU A 53 -7.26 -3.76 -16.97
N PHE A 54 -6.12 -3.69 -16.28
CA PHE A 54 -4.84 -4.03 -16.86
C PHE A 54 -4.67 -5.55 -17.04
N PRO A 55 -4.00 -5.99 -18.13
CA PRO A 55 -3.60 -7.38 -18.26
C PRO A 55 -2.51 -7.70 -17.22
N THR A 56 -2.76 -8.70 -16.38
CA THR A 56 -1.85 -9.09 -15.27
C THR A 56 -1.20 -10.46 -15.46
N THR A 57 -1.59 -11.19 -16.51
CA THR A 57 -1.10 -12.55 -16.79
C THR A 57 -0.36 -12.60 -18.12
N GLY A 58 0.68 -13.41 -18.20
CA GLY A 58 1.41 -13.65 -19.44
C GLY A 58 2.36 -14.84 -19.30
N LYS A 59 2.82 -15.39 -20.43
CA LYS A 59 3.66 -16.60 -20.46
C LYS A 59 4.96 -16.50 -19.63
N ARG A 60 5.48 -15.28 -19.47
CA ARG A 60 6.71 -14.99 -18.73
C ARG A 60 6.46 -14.32 -17.39
N VAL A 61 5.20 -14.09 -17.02
CA VAL A 61 4.89 -13.53 -15.68
C VAL A 61 4.97 -14.68 -14.70
N VAL A 62 5.97 -14.65 -13.83
CA VAL A 62 6.14 -15.63 -12.75
C VAL A 62 5.28 -15.21 -11.57
N LEU A 63 5.38 -13.94 -11.15
CA LEU A 63 4.54 -13.32 -10.12
C LEU A 63 3.97 -11.99 -10.64
N GLY A 64 2.65 -11.86 -10.57
CA GLY A 64 1.92 -10.65 -10.95
C GLY A 64 1.57 -9.76 -9.75
N PRO A 65 0.61 -8.84 -9.90
CA PRO A 65 0.18 -7.97 -8.80
C PRO A 65 -0.32 -8.74 -7.57
N GLY A 66 0.00 -8.25 -6.38
CA GLY A 66 -0.33 -8.89 -5.10
C GLY A 66 0.90 -9.28 -4.27
N TYR A 67 2.09 -9.11 -4.82
CA TYR A 67 3.38 -9.22 -4.15
C TYR A 67 4.08 -7.86 -4.13
N ASP A 68 5.14 -7.74 -3.33
CA ASP A 68 5.92 -6.49 -3.19
C ASP A 68 6.56 -6.05 -4.51
N ALA A 69 6.87 -7.00 -5.41
CA ALA A 69 7.35 -6.69 -6.75
C ALA A 69 6.87 -7.71 -7.80
N GLY A 70 6.83 -7.27 -9.06
CA GLY A 70 6.54 -8.15 -10.20
C GLY A 70 7.76 -8.97 -10.61
N VAL A 71 7.57 -10.25 -10.94
CA VAL A 71 8.66 -11.14 -11.33
C VAL A 71 8.41 -11.71 -12.72
N VAL A 72 9.40 -11.57 -13.60
CA VAL A 72 9.34 -12.06 -14.99
C VAL A 72 10.49 -12.99 -15.33
N ASP A 73 10.20 -14.07 -16.05
CA ASP A 73 11.19 -14.99 -16.60
C ASP A 73 11.93 -14.34 -17.78
N VAL A 74 13.26 -14.32 -17.69
CA VAL A 74 14.15 -13.76 -18.72
C VAL A 74 14.95 -14.85 -19.45
N GLY A 75 14.71 -16.12 -19.14
CA GLY A 75 15.37 -17.28 -19.74
C GLY A 75 16.68 -17.65 -19.04
N GLY A 76 17.24 -18.80 -19.44
CA GLY A 76 18.52 -19.28 -18.89
C GLY A 76 18.48 -19.68 -17.41
N GLY A 77 17.28 -19.86 -16.84
CA GLY A 77 17.10 -20.13 -15.42
C GLY A 77 17.09 -18.87 -14.52
N TYR A 78 17.00 -17.67 -15.11
CA TYR A 78 16.99 -16.40 -14.39
C TYR A 78 15.62 -15.72 -14.45
N VAL A 79 15.37 -14.88 -13.45
CA VAL A 79 14.21 -13.98 -13.38
C VAL A 79 14.67 -12.54 -13.17
N ALA A 80 13.81 -11.59 -13.55
CA ALA A 80 13.96 -10.18 -13.20
C ALA A 80 12.81 -9.76 -12.28
N THR A 81 13.16 -9.14 -11.15
CA THR A 81 12.23 -8.52 -10.21
C THR A 81 12.14 -7.04 -10.52
N ILE A 82 10.93 -6.51 -10.66
CA ILE A 82 10.68 -5.13 -11.11
C ILE A 82 9.62 -4.52 -10.22
N HIS A 83 9.93 -3.34 -9.68
CA HIS A 83 9.03 -2.53 -8.86
C HIS A 83 9.26 -1.04 -9.10
N ILE A 84 8.23 -0.25 -8.90
CA ILE A 84 8.30 1.21 -8.97
C ILE A 84 7.45 1.81 -7.86
N GLU A 85 8.05 2.73 -7.12
CA GLU A 85 7.40 3.45 -6.03
C GLU A 85 7.51 4.96 -6.23
N SER A 86 6.74 5.71 -5.45
CA SER A 86 6.86 7.15 -5.35
C SER A 86 7.00 7.57 -3.90
N HIS A 87 7.74 8.65 -3.64
CA HIS A 87 7.92 9.18 -2.29
C HIS A 87 7.68 10.69 -2.27
N ASN A 88 6.62 11.12 -2.97
CA ASN A 88 6.42 12.50 -3.40
C ASN A 88 6.23 13.48 -2.24
N HIS A 89 5.25 13.24 -1.37
CA HIS A 89 4.91 14.18 -0.30
C HIS A 89 6.07 14.36 0.70
N PRO A 90 6.74 13.31 1.20
CA PRO A 90 7.89 13.51 2.09
C PRO A 90 9.08 14.17 1.37
N SER A 91 9.33 13.86 0.09
CA SER A 91 10.40 14.51 -0.68
C SER A 91 10.14 15.99 -0.95
N ALA A 92 8.87 16.42 -0.98
CA ALA A 92 8.52 17.83 -1.10
C ALA A 92 8.84 18.62 0.19
N VAL A 93 8.82 17.95 1.36
CA VAL A 93 9.10 18.55 2.67
C VAL A 93 10.60 18.49 2.99
N ASP A 94 11.22 17.33 2.82
CA ASP A 94 12.66 17.09 2.97
C ASP A 94 13.16 16.29 1.76
N PRO A 95 13.76 16.95 0.75
CA PRO A 95 14.21 16.28 -0.46
C PRO A 95 15.25 15.18 -0.22
N TYR A 96 16.17 15.37 0.72
CA TYR A 96 17.24 14.39 0.96
C TYR A 96 16.70 13.18 1.72
N GLY A 97 16.03 13.41 2.85
CA GLY A 97 15.45 12.34 3.65
C GLY A 97 14.34 11.58 2.90
N GLY A 98 13.45 12.29 2.22
CA GLY A 98 12.36 11.71 1.45
C GLY A 98 12.83 10.83 0.28
N SER A 99 13.81 11.31 -0.50
CA SER A 99 14.37 10.50 -1.59
C SER A 99 15.15 9.29 -1.08
N SER A 100 15.95 9.46 -0.03
CA SER A 100 16.75 8.37 0.56
C SER A 100 15.87 7.26 1.14
N THR A 101 14.78 7.61 1.82
CA THR A 101 13.82 6.64 2.36
C THR A 101 13.02 5.94 1.26
N GLY A 102 12.69 6.65 0.16
CA GLY A 102 12.09 6.06 -1.03
C GLY A 102 12.99 5.03 -1.72
N ILE A 103 14.29 5.33 -1.88
CA ILE A 103 15.27 4.36 -2.38
C ILE A 103 15.33 3.13 -1.46
N GLY A 104 15.34 3.37 -0.15
CA GLY A 104 15.33 2.29 0.83
C GLY A 104 14.08 1.41 0.78
N GLY A 105 12.91 1.99 0.47
CA GLY A 105 11.62 1.29 0.30
C GLY A 105 11.69 0.29 -0.84
N VAL A 106 11.84 0.79 -2.08
CA VAL A 106 11.88 -0.04 -3.27
C VAL A 106 12.97 -1.12 -3.23
N LEU A 107 14.12 -0.87 -2.58
CA LEU A 107 15.15 -1.88 -2.40
C LEU A 107 14.67 -3.06 -1.53
N ARG A 108 13.92 -2.79 -0.45
CA ARG A 108 13.37 -3.85 0.41
C ARG A 108 12.34 -4.70 -0.32
N ASP A 109 11.51 -4.08 -1.14
CA ASP A 109 10.48 -4.79 -1.91
C ASP A 109 11.08 -5.72 -2.97
N ILE A 110 12.16 -5.29 -3.63
CA ILE A 110 12.89 -6.17 -4.55
C ILE A 110 13.55 -7.33 -3.80
N LEU A 111 14.20 -7.06 -2.66
CA LEU A 111 14.90 -8.06 -1.88
C LEU A 111 13.96 -9.05 -1.15
N SER A 112 12.72 -8.66 -0.84
CA SER A 112 11.75 -9.55 -0.20
C SER A 112 11.28 -10.68 -1.13
N MET A 113 11.50 -10.54 -2.44
CA MET A 113 11.16 -11.57 -3.44
C MET A 113 12.12 -12.76 -3.47
N GLY A 114 13.29 -12.66 -2.83
CA GLY A 114 14.37 -13.66 -2.84
C GLY A 114 15.46 -13.39 -3.87
#